data_AF-A0A3D0VUH6-F1
#
_entry.id   AF-A0A3D0VUH6-F1
#
_cell.length_a   1.000
_cell.length_b   1.000
_cell.length_c   1.000
_cell.angle_alpha   90.00
_cell.angle_beta   90.00
_cell.angle_gamma   90.00
#
_symmetry.space_group_name_H-M   'P 1'
#
loop_
_entity.id
_entity.type
_entity.pdbx_description
1 polymer ?
#
loop_
_entity_poly.entity_id
_entity_poly.type
_entity_poly.pdbx_seq_one_letter_code
_entity_poly.pdbx_strand_id
1 'polypeptide(L)'
;MNNKAAFIPIKEVIFPGVITTIFVGRDQSIKSLEAALLKDNKLMLFLQRDIEEDNPSIPSGIERMGVLVNIIQSTKLPDGIVRVLLESEKRVKLLDITEQKDFYEAEYEEVELRENNDSEEEAIKRKILEKFEEYLRSSNKISPELVLSIRSIRSINKLIDLIASNTNINIEQKQELLETGSTQERAYKILGILEEEIQVMDLEKRIDSKVKDQMTSLQRNYYLKEKIKAIKEELGEDGSFVDEADEVREAIEKARIPDNIREKLENEASKLLKMPPYSSEFSVVRNYIDTVLELPWLKSTKDILDIKRAEKILEEQHYGLKEVKERILEFLAVKQLNKNLGGTVLCLVGPPGVGKTSIAKSIAESLKRRFARISLGGIKDEAEIRG
;
A
#
# COMPACT_ATOMS: atom_id res chain seq x y z
N MET A 1 2.24 -35.38 -46.24
CA MET A 1 1.25 -36.11 -45.41
C MET A 1 1.16 -35.32 -44.13
N ASN A 2 -0.02 -34.78 -43.79
CA ASN A 2 -0.18 -34.07 -42.52
C ASN A 2 -0.19 -35.10 -41.39
N ASN A 3 0.59 -34.84 -40.34
CA ASN A 3 0.63 -35.71 -39.17
C ASN A 3 -0.65 -35.50 -38.35
N LYS A 4 -1.21 -36.59 -37.81
CA LYS A 4 -2.43 -36.58 -36.98
C LYS A 4 -2.19 -37.25 -35.64
N ALA A 5 -2.53 -36.55 -34.56
CA ALA A 5 -2.49 -37.08 -33.21
C ALA A 5 -3.67 -36.57 -32.38
N ALA A 6 -4.01 -37.30 -31.31
CA ALA A 6 -4.99 -36.84 -30.35
C ALA A 6 -4.48 -35.56 -29.67
N PHE A 7 -5.39 -34.64 -29.32
CA PHE A 7 -5.01 -33.44 -28.59
C PHE A 7 -5.81 -33.27 -27.31
N ILE A 8 -5.20 -32.57 -26.34
CA ILE A 8 -5.83 -32.15 -25.10
C ILE A 8 -5.60 -30.65 -24.91
N PRO A 9 -6.67 -29.85 -24.68
CA PRO A 9 -6.52 -28.48 -24.25
C PRO A 9 -6.07 -28.42 -22.78
N ILE A 10 -5.05 -27.62 -22.50
CA ILE A 10 -4.47 -27.46 -21.17
C ILE A 10 -4.46 -26.00 -20.72
N LYS A 11 -4.37 -25.81 -19.41
CA LYS A 11 -4.39 -24.50 -18.74
C LYS A 11 -2.98 -23.92 -18.49
N GLU A 12 -1.93 -24.58 -18.96
CA GLU A 12 -0.53 -24.17 -18.78
C GLU A 12 0.24 -24.30 -20.09
N VAL A 13 1.33 -23.54 -20.24
CA VAL A 13 2.23 -23.65 -21.41
C VAL A 13 3.37 -24.59 -21.07
N ILE A 14 3.56 -25.61 -21.90
CA ILE A 14 4.67 -26.56 -21.81
C ILE A 14 5.64 -26.25 -22.95
N PHE A 15 6.95 -26.19 -22.66
CA PHE A 15 7.99 -26.02 -23.67
C PHE A 15 8.56 -27.38 -24.10
N PRO A 16 9.24 -27.50 -25.25
CA PRO A 16 9.97 -28.72 -25.62
C PRO A 16 11.16 -29.04 -24.71
N GLY A 17 11.50 -30.33 -24.59
CA GLY A 17 12.68 -30.82 -23.87
C GLY A 17 12.53 -30.90 -22.35
N VAL A 18 11.30 -30.83 -21.82
CA VAL A 18 11.02 -31.00 -20.39
C VAL A 18 10.15 -32.22 -20.14
N ILE A 19 10.39 -32.85 -19.00
CA ILE A 19 9.52 -33.89 -18.46
C ILE A 19 8.59 -33.23 -17.45
N THR A 20 7.29 -33.34 -17.67
CA THR A 20 6.27 -32.73 -16.81
C THR A 20 5.12 -33.69 -16.54
N THR A 21 4.37 -33.44 -15.46
CA THR A 21 3.16 -34.19 -15.13
C THR A 21 1.96 -33.30 -15.34
N ILE A 22 0.94 -33.80 -16.05
CA ILE A 22 -0.39 -33.17 -16.11
C ILE A 22 -1.44 -34.03 -15.42
N PHE A 23 -2.52 -33.40 -15.00
CA PHE A 23 -3.70 -34.05 -14.45
C PHE A 23 -4.87 -33.90 -15.41
N VAL A 24 -5.44 -35.02 -15.84
CA VAL A 24 -6.51 -35.06 -16.83
C VAL A 24 -7.78 -35.56 -16.15
N GLY A 25 -8.78 -34.68 -16.01
CA GLY A 25 -10.05 -34.99 -15.37
C GLY A 25 -11.28 -34.94 -16.30
N ARG A 26 -11.19 -34.25 -17.45
CA ARG A 26 -12.31 -34.11 -18.39
C ARG A 26 -12.50 -35.40 -19.18
N ASP A 27 -13.74 -35.89 -19.28
CA ASP A 27 -14.07 -37.14 -19.99
C ASP A 27 -13.50 -37.18 -21.41
N GLN A 28 -13.68 -36.12 -22.20
CA GLN A 28 -13.13 -36.04 -23.56
C GLN A 28 -11.60 -36.10 -23.59
N SER A 29 -10.92 -35.47 -22.61
CA SER A 29 -9.46 -35.48 -22.51
C SER A 29 -8.93 -36.85 -22.07
N ILE A 30 -9.64 -37.55 -21.19
CA ILE A 30 -9.32 -38.94 -20.83
C ILE A 30 -9.45 -39.84 -22.06
N LYS A 31 -10.50 -39.68 -22.88
CA LYS A 31 -10.65 -40.44 -24.12
C LYS A 31 -9.59 -40.09 -25.17
N SER A 32 -9.17 -38.83 -25.30
CA SER A 32 -8.02 -38.43 -26.12
C SER A 32 -6.73 -39.13 -25.66
N LEU A 33 -6.51 -39.23 -24.35
CA LEU A 33 -5.35 -39.92 -23.76
C LEU A 33 -5.37 -41.42 -24.06
N GLU A 34 -6.51 -42.08 -23.87
CA GLU A 34 -6.69 -43.51 -24.19
C GLU A 34 -6.44 -43.79 -25.68
N ALA A 35 -6.94 -42.93 -26.57
CA ALA A 35 -6.69 -43.03 -28.01
C ALA A 35 -5.20 -42.85 -28.36
N ALA A 36 -4.50 -41.92 -27.69
CA ALA A 36 -3.06 -41.72 -27.87
C ALA A 36 -2.23 -42.95 -27.45
N LEU A 37 -2.58 -43.56 -26.31
CA LEU A 37 -1.92 -44.76 -25.78
C LEU A 37 -2.09 -46.00 -26.69
N LEU A 38 -3.19 -46.08 -27.44
CA LEU A 38 -3.45 -47.19 -28.37
C LEU A 38 -2.73 -47.07 -29.72
N LYS A 39 -2.25 -45.87 -30.07
CA LYS A 39 -1.66 -45.56 -31.38
C LYS A 39 -0.13 -45.51 -31.29
N ASP A 40 0.43 -44.36 -30.90
CA ASP A 40 1.87 -44.09 -30.94
C ASP A 40 2.41 -43.51 -29.62
N ASN A 41 1.61 -43.50 -28.53
CA ASN A 41 1.90 -42.79 -27.28
C ASN A 41 2.14 -41.27 -27.46
N LYS A 42 1.76 -40.71 -28.60
CA LYS A 42 1.90 -39.29 -28.91
C LYS A 42 0.62 -38.53 -28.67
N LEU A 43 0.76 -37.38 -28.04
CA LEU A 43 -0.33 -36.48 -27.70
C LEU A 43 0.09 -35.05 -28.03
N MET A 44 -0.85 -34.21 -28.44
CA MET A 44 -0.61 -32.79 -28.58
C MET A 44 -1.26 -32.00 -27.46
N LEU A 45 -0.53 -31.03 -26.94
CA LEU A 45 -1.00 -30.14 -25.90
C LEU A 45 -1.04 -28.71 -26.43
N PHE A 46 -2.18 -28.06 -26.27
CA PHE A 46 -2.41 -26.68 -26.67
C PHE A 46 -3.00 -25.88 -25.52
N LEU A 47 -2.57 -24.65 -25.38
CA LEU A 47 -3.12 -23.73 -24.38
C LEU A 47 -4.56 -23.36 -24.74
N GLN A 48 -5.47 -23.40 -23.76
CA GLN A 48 -6.81 -22.82 -23.89
C GLN A 48 -6.76 -21.30 -23.64
N ARG A 49 -7.51 -20.53 -24.43
CA ARG A 49 -7.52 -19.07 -24.38
C ARG A 49 -8.13 -18.51 -23.10
N ASP A 50 -9.20 -19.13 -22.64
CA ASP A 50 -9.79 -18.83 -21.33
C ASP A 50 -9.43 -19.96 -20.38
N ILE A 51 -8.56 -19.69 -19.41
CA ILE A 51 -8.04 -20.67 -18.44
C ILE A 51 -9.12 -21.05 -17.40
N GLU A 52 -10.10 -20.18 -17.18
CA GLU A 52 -11.21 -20.42 -16.24
C GLU A 52 -12.30 -21.29 -16.89
N GLU A 53 -12.36 -21.34 -18.22
CA GLU A 53 -13.36 -22.15 -18.93
C GLU A 53 -13.08 -23.66 -18.80
N ASP A 54 -14.04 -24.39 -18.26
CA ASP A 54 -13.93 -25.84 -18.10
C ASP A 54 -14.14 -26.64 -19.38
N ASN A 55 -14.86 -26.09 -20.37
CA ASN A 55 -15.04 -26.73 -21.67
C ASN A 55 -14.71 -25.71 -22.75
N PRO A 56 -13.44 -25.61 -23.19
CA PRO A 56 -13.03 -24.58 -24.13
C PRO A 56 -13.75 -24.76 -25.46
N SER A 57 -14.20 -23.64 -26.04
CA SER A 57 -14.80 -23.65 -27.38
C SER A 57 -13.78 -24.11 -28.43
N ILE A 58 -14.03 -25.20 -29.14
CA ILE A 58 -13.13 -25.72 -30.18
C ILE A 58 -13.69 -25.37 -31.57
N PRO A 59 -12.90 -24.79 -32.50
CA PRO A 59 -11.45 -24.51 -32.42
C PRO A 59 -11.08 -23.11 -31.89
N SER A 60 -12.05 -22.20 -31.69
CA SER A 60 -11.78 -20.76 -31.49
C SER A 60 -11.15 -20.39 -30.13
N GLY A 61 -11.28 -21.25 -29.14
CA GLY A 61 -10.81 -21.10 -27.77
C GLY A 61 -9.46 -21.76 -27.50
N ILE A 62 -8.75 -22.23 -28.52
CA ILE A 62 -7.46 -22.90 -28.41
C ILE A 62 -6.38 -22.11 -29.14
N GLU A 63 -5.19 -22.05 -28.57
CA GLU A 63 -4.05 -21.42 -29.23
C GLU A 63 -3.46 -22.27 -30.35
N ARG A 64 -2.93 -21.59 -31.36
CA ARG A 64 -2.46 -22.25 -32.59
C ARG A 64 -1.12 -22.95 -32.43
N MET A 65 -0.30 -22.53 -31.48
CA MET A 65 0.98 -23.16 -31.19
C MET A 65 0.87 -23.99 -29.93
N GLY A 66 1.33 -25.22 -30.02
CA GLY A 66 1.37 -26.17 -28.91
C GLY A 66 2.62 -27.03 -28.99
N VAL A 67 2.58 -28.14 -28.27
CA VAL A 67 3.72 -29.05 -28.17
C VAL A 67 3.26 -30.50 -28.36
N LEU A 68 4.04 -31.22 -29.16
CA LEU A 68 3.94 -32.66 -29.28
C LEU A 68 4.67 -33.29 -28.11
N VAL A 69 3.98 -34.15 -27.38
CA VAL A 69 4.50 -34.85 -26.21
C VAL A 69 4.39 -36.37 -26.41
N ASN A 70 5.34 -37.09 -25.82
CA ASN A 70 5.32 -38.53 -25.69
C ASN A 70 4.86 -38.91 -24.27
N ILE A 71 3.93 -39.85 -24.17
CA ILE A 71 3.41 -40.34 -22.88
C ILE A 71 4.39 -41.36 -22.31
N ILE A 72 5.03 -41.03 -21.19
CA ILE A 72 5.93 -41.95 -20.49
C ILE A 72 5.12 -42.90 -19.61
N GLN A 73 4.19 -42.35 -18.83
CA GLN A 73 3.42 -43.10 -17.85
C GLN A 73 2.06 -42.46 -17.62
N SER A 74 1.02 -43.26 -17.42
CA SER A 74 -0.29 -42.81 -16.96
C SER A 74 -0.74 -43.64 -15.76
N THR A 75 -1.33 -42.98 -14.76
CA THR A 75 -1.84 -43.59 -13.54
C THR A 75 -3.21 -43.00 -13.21
N LYS A 76 -4.23 -43.85 -13.16
CA LYS A 76 -5.59 -43.45 -12.76
C LYS A 76 -5.67 -43.36 -11.23
N LEU A 77 -6.09 -42.20 -10.73
CA LEU A 77 -6.28 -41.95 -9.30
C LEU A 77 -7.69 -42.40 -8.85
N PRO A 78 -7.92 -42.62 -7.53
CA PRO A 78 -9.19 -43.11 -7.01
C PRO A 78 -10.39 -42.17 -7.25
N ASP A 79 -10.14 -40.88 -7.46
CA ASP A 79 -11.12 -39.83 -7.77
C ASP A 79 -11.53 -39.80 -9.24
N GLY A 80 -10.94 -40.65 -10.09
CA GLY A 80 -11.19 -40.70 -11.53
C GLY A 80 -10.25 -39.82 -12.36
N ILE A 81 -9.44 -38.96 -11.74
CA ILE A 81 -8.44 -38.13 -12.43
C ILE A 81 -7.29 -39.02 -12.89
N VAL A 82 -6.77 -38.80 -14.11
CA VAL A 82 -5.60 -39.51 -14.62
C VAL A 82 -4.37 -38.60 -14.49
N ARG A 83 -3.38 -39.05 -13.73
CA ARG A 83 -2.06 -38.42 -13.66
C ARG A 83 -1.20 -38.95 -14.81
N VAL A 84 -0.68 -38.07 -15.65
CA VAL A 84 0.12 -38.44 -16.83
C VAL A 84 1.48 -37.79 -16.77
N LEU A 85 2.54 -38.60 -16.83
CA LEU A 85 3.92 -38.16 -17.00
C LEU A 85 4.26 -38.13 -18.49
N LEU A 86 4.78 -37.00 -18.95
CA LEU A 86 4.97 -36.68 -20.35
C LEU A 86 6.38 -36.15 -20.58
N GLU A 87 6.96 -36.46 -21.73
CA GLU A 87 8.15 -35.79 -22.27
C GLU A 87 7.76 -34.94 -23.46
N SER A 88 8.07 -33.65 -23.42
CA SER A 88 7.81 -32.75 -24.54
C SER A 88 8.91 -32.83 -25.60
N GLU A 89 8.53 -33.07 -26.85
CA GLU A 89 9.48 -33.29 -27.94
C GLU A 89 9.68 -32.04 -28.80
N LYS A 90 8.59 -31.56 -29.41
CA LYS A 90 8.66 -30.55 -30.49
C LYS A 90 7.50 -29.56 -30.44
N ARG A 91 7.75 -28.35 -30.93
CA ARG A 91 6.69 -27.37 -31.23
C ARG A 91 5.87 -27.86 -32.39
N VAL A 92 4.57 -27.66 -32.29
CA VAL A 92 3.63 -27.99 -33.37
C VAL A 92 2.64 -26.86 -33.58
N LYS A 93 2.38 -26.57 -34.85
CA LYS A 93 1.34 -25.64 -35.26
C LYS A 93 0.08 -26.43 -35.60
N LEU A 94 -1.02 -26.03 -34.98
CA LEU A 94 -2.36 -26.55 -35.24
C LEU A 94 -2.82 -26.13 -36.64
N LEU A 95 -3.18 -27.10 -37.48
CA LEU A 95 -3.72 -26.87 -38.83
C LEU A 95 -5.24 -26.98 -38.84
N ASP A 96 -5.76 -28.13 -38.42
CA ASP A 96 -7.20 -28.41 -38.40
C ASP A 96 -7.56 -29.36 -37.25
N ILE A 97 -8.79 -29.27 -36.76
CA ILE A 97 -9.32 -30.11 -35.68
C ILE A 97 -10.47 -30.94 -36.23
N THR A 98 -10.39 -32.25 -36.03
CA THR A 98 -11.46 -33.19 -36.34
C THR A 98 -12.00 -33.80 -35.06
N GLU A 99 -13.30 -33.61 -34.81
CA GLU A 99 -14.01 -34.32 -33.75
C GLU A 99 -14.24 -35.78 -34.17
N GLN A 100 -13.70 -36.70 -33.38
CA GLN A 100 -14.07 -38.11 -33.44
C GLN A 100 -15.26 -38.36 -32.51
N LYS A 101 -15.83 -39.56 -32.51
CA LYS A 101 -17.02 -39.89 -31.68
C LYS A 101 -16.94 -39.44 -30.21
N ASP A 102 -15.73 -39.44 -29.66
CA ASP A 102 -15.49 -39.40 -28.22
C ASP A 102 -14.27 -38.57 -27.79
N PHE A 103 -13.46 -38.11 -28.74
CA PHE A 103 -12.23 -37.36 -28.49
C PHE A 103 -11.90 -36.47 -29.69
N TYR A 104 -10.91 -35.58 -29.54
CA TYR A 104 -10.46 -34.75 -30.65
C TYR A 104 -9.12 -35.21 -31.21
N GLU A 105 -9.04 -35.27 -32.53
CA GLU A 105 -7.80 -35.45 -33.28
C GLU A 105 -7.48 -34.15 -34.01
N ALA A 106 -6.20 -33.82 -34.14
CA ALA A 106 -5.79 -32.62 -34.85
C ALA A 106 -4.68 -32.91 -35.87
N GLU A 107 -4.76 -32.20 -36.99
CA GLU A 107 -3.68 -32.12 -37.96
C GLU A 107 -2.67 -31.06 -37.52
N TYR A 108 -1.39 -31.40 -37.63
CA TYR A 108 -0.33 -30.51 -37.19
C TYR A 108 0.88 -30.47 -38.14
N GLU A 109 1.61 -29.37 -38.05
CA GLU A 109 2.91 -29.16 -38.68
C GLU A 109 3.98 -29.02 -37.58
N GLU A 110 5.07 -29.78 -37.69
CA GLU A 110 6.22 -29.62 -36.78
C GLU A 110 6.95 -28.32 -37.10
N VAL A 111 7.21 -27.52 -36.07
CA VAL A 111 7.85 -26.22 -36.21
C VAL A 111 9.31 -26.33 -35.78
N GLU A 112 10.21 -26.23 -36.75
CA GLU A 112 11.64 -26.11 -36.50
C GLU A 112 12.04 -24.64 -36.40
N LEU A 113 12.84 -24.34 -35.37
CA LEU A 113 13.39 -22.99 -35.19
C LEU A 113 14.66 -22.86 -36.03
N ARG A 114 14.80 -21.70 -36.68
CA ARG A 114 16.00 -21.39 -37.47
C ARG A 114 17.15 -21.10 -36.51
N GLU A 115 18.14 -21.99 -36.45
CA GLU A 115 19.39 -21.74 -35.75
C GLU A 115 20.32 -20.94 -36.67
N ASN A 116 20.75 -19.75 -36.25
CA ASN A 116 21.75 -18.97 -36.96
C ASN A 116 23.08 -19.12 -36.22
N ASN A 117 23.97 -20.00 -36.69
CA ASN A 117 25.29 -20.18 -36.08
C ASN A 117 26.23 -18.99 -36.36
N ASP A 118 25.93 -17.82 -35.80
CA ASP A 118 26.74 -16.62 -35.87
C ASP A 118 27.37 -16.26 -34.51
N SER A 119 28.36 -15.37 -34.54
CA SER A 119 29.03 -14.92 -33.31
C SER A 119 28.12 -14.11 -32.38
N GLU A 120 26.98 -13.63 -32.89
CA GLU A 120 26.00 -12.86 -32.14
C GLU A 120 25.16 -13.78 -31.24
N GLU A 121 24.69 -14.93 -31.74
CA GLU A 121 23.95 -15.93 -30.94
C GLU A 121 24.76 -16.41 -29.72
N GLU A 122 26.07 -16.67 -29.88
CA GLU A 122 26.93 -17.07 -28.75
C GLU A 122 27.16 -15.94 -27.73
N ALA A 123 27.12 -14.67 -28.16
CA ALA A 123 27.16 -13.54 -27.24
C ALA A 123 25.84 -13.40 -26.46
N ILE A 124 24.70 -13.50 -27.16
CA ILE A 124 23.37 -13.44 -26.55
C ILE A 124 23.17 -14.60 -25.58
N LYS A 125 23.57 -15.82 -25.95
CA LYS A 125 23.52 -16.99 -25.10
C LYS A 125 24.28 -16.80 -23.79
N ARG A 126 25.51 -16.26 -23.85
CA ARG A 126 26.28 -15.91 -22.64
C ARG A 126 25.54 -14.90 -21.77
N LYS A 127 24.88 -13.93 -22.38
CA LYS A 127 24.09 -12.93 -21.65
C LYS A 127 22.86 -13.54 -20.98
N ILE A 128 22.16 -14.46 -21.65
CA ILE A 128 21.03 -15.21 -21.08
C ILE A 128 21.47 -16.02 -19.87
N LEU A 129 22.59 -16.73 -19.97
CA LEU A 129 23.15 -17.52 -18.85
C LEU A 129 23.49 -16.62 -17.65
N GLU A 130 24.16 -15.49 -17.89
CA GLU A 130 24.48 -14.52 -16.84
C GLU A 130 23.22 -14.03 -16.12
N LYS A 131 22.21 -13.60 -16.88
CA LYS A 131 20.95 -13.10 -16.34
C LYS A 131 20.14 -14.18 -15.62
N PHE A 132 20.13 -15.41 -16.14
CA PHE A 132 19.45 -16.50 -15.46
C PHE A 132 20.14 -16.89 -14.15
N GLU A 133 21.48 -16.86 -14.08
CA GLU A 133 22.20 -17.07 -12.82
C GLU A 133 21.91 -15.96 -11.79
N GLU A 134 21.79 -14.71 -12.23
CA GLU A 134 21.34 -13.60 -11.41
C GLU A 134 19.91 -13.83 -10.88
N TYR A 135 18.98 -14.23 -11.75
CA TYR A 135 17.61 -14.59 -11.36
C TYR A 135 17.56 -15.75 -10.33
N LEU A 136 18.37 -16.79 -10.51
CA LEU A 136 18.43 -17.91 -9.55
C LEU A 136 18.96 -17.45 -8.18
N ARG A 137 19.93 -16.53 -8.15
CA ARG A 137 20.42 -15.92 -6.91
C ARG A 137 19.34 -15.05 -6.27
N SER A 138 18.61 -14.29 -7.06
CA SER A 138 17.57 -13.43 -6.53
C SER A 138 16.40 -14.22 -5.94
N SER A 139 16.03 -15.33 -6.57
CA SER A 139 14.94 -16.21 -6.12
C SER A 139 15.30 -17.19 -4.99
N ASN A 140 16.55 -17.24 -4.52
CA ASN A 140 17.06 -18.25 -3.57
C ASN A 140 16.84 -19.71 -4.04
N LYS A 141 16.64 -19.94 -5.34
CA LYS A 141 16.40 -21.28 -5.94
C LYS A 141 17.65 -21.87 -6.61
N ILE A 142 18.84 -21.48 -6.17
CA ILE A 142 20.09 -21.97 -6.77
C ILE A 142 20.27 -23.46 -6.46
N SER A 143 19.89 -24.33 -7.39
CA SER A 143 20.37 -25.71 -7.44
C SER A 143 21.66 -25.75 -8.26
N PRO A 144 22.81 -26.17 -7.67
CA PRO A 144 24.06 -26.32 -8.41
C PRO A 144 23.92 -27.25 -9.64
N GLU A 145 23.08 -28.28 -9.54
CA GLU A 145 22.81 -29.21 -10.64
C GLU A 145 22.09 -28.54 -11.81
N LEU A 146 21.14 -27.65 -11.52
CA LEU A 146 20.42 -26.89 -12.54
C LEU A 146 21.35 -25.92 -13.28
N VAL A 147 22.25 -25.25 -12.56
CA VAL A 147 23.22 -24.34 -13.17
C VAL A 147 24.19 -25.11 -14.09
N LEU A 148 24.68 -26.27 -13.65
CA LEU A 148 25.56 -27.12 -14.45
C LEU A 148 24.86 -27.68 -15.70
N SER A 149 23.62 -28.16 -15.56
CA SER A 149 22.86 -28.69 -16.69
C SER A 149 22.61 -27.61 -17.75
N ILE A 150 22.24 -26.40 -17.33
CA ILE A 150 21.97 -25.27 -18.22
C ILE A 150 23.24 -24.81 -18.97
N ARG A 151 24.39 -24.74 -18.29
CA ARG A 151 25.67 -24.40 -18.94
C ARG A 151 26.11 -25.42 -20.00
N SER A 152 25.67 -26.67 -19.89
CA SER A 152 26.02 -27.74 -20.84
C SER A 152 25.21 -27.66 -22.15
N ILE A 153 24.14 -26.87 -22.19
CA ILE A 153 23.24 -26.77 -23.35
C ILE A 153 23.95 -26.03 -24.50
N ARG A 154 24.00 -26.67 -25.66
CA ARG A 154 24.58 -26.08 -26.87
C ARG A 154 23.61 -25.16 -27.61
N SER A 155 22.38 -25.63 -27.86
CA SER A 155 21.37 -24.87 -28.58
C SER A 155 20.75 -23.77 -27.71
N ILE A 156 20.81 -22.52 -28.20
CA ILE A 156 20.18 -21.37 -27.55
C ILE A 156 18.65 -21.57 -27.41
N ASN A 157 18.01 -22.22 -28.39
CA ASN A 157 16.58 -22.47 -28.34
C ASN A 157 16.19 -23.41 -27.20
N LYS A 158 16.96 -24.49 -27.00
CA LYS A 158 16.78 -25.40 -25.86
C LYS A 158 17.04 -24.70 -24.53
N LEU A 159 18.02 -23.79 -24.49
CA LEU A 159 18.32 -22.99 -23.31
C LEU A 159 17.13 -22.09 -22.93
N ILE A 160 16.57 -21.38 -23.91
CA ILE A 160 15.40 -20.51 -23.72
C ILE A 160 14.21 -21.35 -23.20
N ASP A 161 13.97 -22.52 -23.79
CA ASP A 161 12.85 -23.40 -23.42
C ASP A 161 12.95 -23.90 -21.97
N LEU A 162 14.16 -24.30 -21.56
CA LEU A 162 14.41 -24.74 -20.19
C LEU A 162 14.32 -23.59 -19.19
N ILE A 163 14.84 -22.41 -19.54
CA ILE A 163 14.72 -21.22 -18.68
C ILE A 163 13.24 -20.83 -18.53
N ALA A 164 12.49 -20.73 -19.62
CA ALA A 164 11.07 -20.35 -19.59
C ALA A 164 10.22 -21.34 -18.77
N SER A 165 10.58 -22.63 -18.80
CA SER A 165 9.94 -23.68 -17.98
C SER A 165 10.23 -23.55 -16.48
N ASN A 166 11.38 -22.99 -16.11
CA ASN A 166 11.82 -22.84 -14.71
C ASN A 166 11.64 -21.43 -14.15
N THR A 167 11.15 -20.49 -14.95
CA THR A 167 10.92 -19.10 -14.56
C THR A 167 9.43 -18.87 -14.28
N ASN A 168 9.12 -18.06 -13.27
CA ASN A 168 7.75 -17.77 -12.86
C ASN A 168 7.14 -16.61 -13.66
N ILE A 169 6.98 -16.81 -14.96
CA ILE A 169 6.51 -15.79 -15.90
C ILE A 169 5.04 -16.01 -16.24
N ASN A 170 4.35 -14.94 -16.62
CA ASN A 170 2.93 -15.01 -16.93
C ASN A 170 2.68 -15.93 -18.14
N ILE A 171 1.47 -16.48 -18.22
CA ILE A 171 1.15 -17.53 -19.19
C ILE A 171 1.10 -16.98 -20.62
N GLU A 172 0.71 -15.72 -20.78
CA GLU A 172 0.69 -15.00 -22.05
C GLU A 172 2.10 -14.84 -22.63
N GLN A 173 3.08 -14.44 -21.82
CA GLN A 173 4.49 -14.34 -22.19
C GLN A 173 5.07 -15.71 -22.51
N LYS A 174 4.69 -16.77 -21.75
CA LYS A 174 5.10 -18.14 -22.08
C LYS A 174 4.59 -18.55 -23.45
N GLN A 175 3.32 -18.28 -23.74
CA GLN A 175 2.72 -18.60 -25.03
C GLN A 175 3.37 -17.80 -26.15
N GLU A 176 3.64 -16.51 -25.93
CA GLU A 176 4.34 -15.65 -26.88
C GLU A 176 5.76 -16.17 -27.19
N LEU A 177 6.50 -16.63 -26.17
CA LEU A 177 7.81 -17.26 -26.33
C LEU A 177 7.75 -18.59 -27.09
N LEU A 178 6.65 -19.35 -26.95
CA LEU A 178 6.43 -20.59 -27.67
C LEU A 178 6.11 -20.32 -29.16
N GLU A 179 5.34 -19.27 -29.44
CA GLU A 179 4.88 -18.85 -30.77
C GLU A 179 5.95 -18.13 -31.61
N THR A 180 6.87 -17.43 -30.95
CA THR A 180 7.92 -16.68 -31.63
C THR A 180 8.87 -17.64 -32.37
N GLY A 181 8.90 -17.59 -33.69
CA GLY A 181 9.72 -18.50 -34.52
C GLY A 181 11.18 -18.06 -34.72
N SER A 182 11.50 -16.79 -34.47
CA SER A 182 12.85 -16.25 -34.61
C SER A 182 13.67 -16.46 -33.34
N THR A 183 14.79 -17.19 -33.45
CA THR A 183 15.71 -17.45 -32.33
C THR A 183 16.18 -16.15 -31.65
N GLN A 184 16.54 -15.15 -32.45
CA GLN A 184 17.02 -13.87 -31.95
C GLN A 184 15.93 -13.08 -31.21
N GLU A 185 14.71 -13.02 -31.75
CA GLU A 185 13.58 -12.35 -31.09
C GLU A 185 13.23 -13.04 -29.76
N ARG A 186 13.20 -14.38 -29.75
CA ARG A 186 12.98 -15.16 -28.52
C ARG A 186 14.04 -14.86 -27.47
N ALA A 187 15.29 -14.77 -27.89
CA ALA A 187 16.41 -14.51 -27.02
C ALA A 187 16.32 -13.12 -26.37
N TYR A 188 15.94 -12.10 -27.14
CA TYR A 188 15.67 -10.76 -26.59
C TYR A 188 14.46 -10.73 -25.65
N LYS A 189 13.38 -11.44 -25.99
CA LYS A 189 12.19 -11.54 -25.12
C LYS A 189 12.52 -12.16 -23.77
N ILE A 190 13.22 -13.30 -23.75
CA ILE A 190 13.57 -13.94 -22.48
C ILE A 190 14.53 -13.08 -21.65
N LEU A 191 15.45 -12.34 -22.29
CA LEU A 191 16.33 -11.41 -21.59
C LEU A 191 15.55 -10.28 -20.92
N GLY A 192 14.60 -9.68 -21.63
CA GLY A 192 13.73 -8.64 -21.07
C GLY A 192 12.92 -9.16 -19.89
N ILE A 193 12.31 -10.34 -20.05
CA ILE A 193 11.56 -11.01 -18.99
C ILE A 193 12.42 -11.28 -17.75
N LEU A 194 13.64 -11.82 -17.93
CA LEU A 194 14.55 -12.07 -16.80
C LEU A 194 14.94 -10.76 -16.09
N GLU A 195 15.20 -9.70 -16.85
CA GLU A 195 15.55 -8.38 -16.30
C GLU A 195 14.41 -7.80 -15.45
N GLU A 196 13.17 -7.85 -15.95
CA GLU A 196 11.99 -7.39 -15.22
C GLU A 196 11.78 -8.19 -13.93
N GLU A 197 11.86 -9.52 -14.00
CA GLU A 197 11.69 -10.39 -12.83
C GLU A 197 12.76 -10.15 -11.76
N ILE A 198 14.02 -9.95 -12.15
CA ILE A 198 15.11 -9.60 -11.22
C ILE A 198 14.80 -8.27 -10.52
N GLN A 199 14.34 -7.26 -11.25
CA GLN A 199 13.99 -5.95 -10.67
C GLN A 199 12.84 -6.04 -9.68
N VAL A 200 11.81 -6.83 -9.98
CA VAL A 200 10.69 -7.10 -9.07
C VAL A 200 11.18 -7.76 -7.79
N MET A 201 11.97 -8.84 -7.90
CA MET A 201 12.51 -9.55 -6.73
C MET A 201 13.40 -8.66 -5.85
N ASP A 202 14.22 -7.80 -6.46
CA ASP A 202 15.07 -6.86 -5.72
C ASP A 202 14.27 -5.76 -5.02
N LEU A 203 13.12 -5.37 -5.57
CA LEU A 203 12.19 -4.46 -4.93
C LEU A 203 11.48 -5.14 -3.74
N GLU A 204 11.00 -6.37 -3.90
CA GLU A 204 10.40 -7.18 -2.83
C GLU A 204 11.37 -7.35 -1.65
N LYS A 205 12.63 -7.73 -1.92
CA LYS A 205 13.67 -7.84 -0.88
C LYS A 205 13.90 -6.54 -0.12
N ARG A 206 13.89 -5.40 -0.82
CA ARG A 206 14.05 -4.08 -0.18
C ARG A 206 12.85 -3.74 0.70
N ILE A 207 11.64 -4.11 0.28
CA ILE A 207 10.42 -3.94 1.10
C ILE A 207 10.51 -4.82 2.34
N ASP A 208 10.82 -6.10 2.19
CA ASP A 208 10.94 -7.05 3.30
C ASP A 208 11.99 -6.61 4.32
N SER A 209 13.14 -6.14 3.84
CA SER A 209 14.19 -5.58 4.70
C SER A 209 13.67 -4.39 5.50
N LYS A 210 12.96 -3.44 4.86
CA LYS A 210 12.39 -2.28 5.56
C LYS A 210 11.34 -2.68 6.60
N VAL A 211 10.46 -3.63 6.26
CA VAL A 211 9.45 -4.13 7.18
C VAL A 211 10.10 -4.80 8.39
N LYS A 212 11.15 -5.61 8.17
CA LYS A 212 11.92 -6.27 9.22
C LYS A 212 12.63 -5.27 10.13
N ASP A 213 13.23 -4.21 9.56
CA ASP A 213 13.88 -3.15 10.33
C ASP A 213 12.89 -2.37 11.20
N GLN A 214 11.70 -2.08 10.67
CA GLN A 214 10.61 -1.44 11.43
C GLN A 214 10.11 -2.34 12.57
N MET A 215 9.87 -3.63 12.30
CA MET A 215 9.46 -4.58 13.33
C MET A 215 10.51 -4.74 14.42
N THR A 216 11.78 -4.85 14.06
CA THR A 216 12.90 -4.95 15.01
C THR A 216 12.98 -3.70 15.89
N SER A 217 12.77 -2.52 15.29
CA SER A 217 12.75 -1.25 16.03
C SER A 217 11.57 -1.17 17.00
N LEU A 218 10.37 -1.61 16.58
CA LEU A 218 9.18 -1.67 17.43
C LEU A 218 9.36 -2.63 18.61
N GLN A 219 9.86 -3.84 18.35
CA GLN A 219 10.16 -4.83 19.39
C GLN A 219 11.21 -4.31 20.37
N ARG A 220 12.27 -3.68 19.87
CA ARG A 220 13.32 -3.07 20.70
C ARG A 220 12.75 -1.97 21.59
N ASN A 221 11.91 -1.09 21.03
CA ASN A 221 11.26 -0.01 21.79
C ASN A 221 10.31 -0.56 22.85
N TYR A 222 9.53 -1.59 22.53
CA TYR A 222 8.65 -2.26 23.48
C TYR A 222 9.46 -2.86 24.64
N TYR A 223 10.52 -3.61 24.34
CA TYR A 223 11.39 -4.21 25.35
C TYR A 223 12.07 -3.16 26.24
N LEU A 224 12.55 -2.06 25.66
CA LEU A 224 13.15 -0.96 26.42
C LEU A 224 12.14 -0.29 27.35
N LYS A 225 10.90 -0.08 26.90
CA LYS A 225 9.82 0.46 27.74
C LYS A 225 9.52 -0.45 28.93
N GLU A 226 9.37 -1.75 28.70
CA GLU A 226 9.16 -2.73 29.77
C GLU A 226 10.34 -2.77 30.76
N LYS A 227 11.58 -2.70 30.27
CA LYS A 227 12.78 -2.61 31.13
C LYS A 227 12.80 -1.33 31.97
N ILE A 228 12.47 -0.19 31.39
CA ILE A 228 12.37 1.08 32.12
C ILE A 228 11.28 0.99 33.20
N LYS A 229 10.13 0.39 32.87
CA LYS A 229 9.03 0.18 33.82
C LYS A 229 9.47 -0.69 35.01
N ALA A 230 10.11 -1.82 34.75
CA ALA A 230 10.64 -2.70 35.79
C ALA A 230 11.71 -2.03 36.66
N ILE A 231 12.63 -1.26 36.07
CA ILE A 231 13.65 -0.50 36.83
C ILE A 231 13.00 0.54 37.73
N LYS A 232 11.95 1.24 37.25
CA LYS A 232 11.23 2.25 38.05
C LYS A 232 10.45 1.63 39.21
N GLU A 233 9.81 0.47 38.99
CA GLU A 233 9.16 -0.31 40.06
C GLU A 233 10.17 -0.75 41.14
N GLU A 234 11.38 -1.19 40.75
CA GLU A 234 12.45 -1.56 41.69
C GLU A 234 13.06 -0.34 42.43
N LEU A 235 13.06 0.84 41.82
CA LEU A 235 13.59 2.08 42.42
C LEU A 235 12.63 2.74 43.43
N GLY A 236 11.41 2.21 43.61
CA GLY A 236 10.45 2.72 44.59
C GLY A 236 9.88 4.12 44.27
N GLU A 237 10.07 4.61 43.05
CA GLU A 237 9.34 5.77 42.53
C GLU A 237 7.97 5.26 42.06
N ASP A 238 6.95 5.39 42.91
CA ASP A 238 5.55 5.10 42.56
C ASP A 238 5.24 5.66 41.17
N GLY A 239 4.71 4.81 40.29
CA GLY A 239 4.55 4.99 38.84
C GLY A 239 3.72 6.19 38.34
N SER A 240 3.50 7.20 39.17
CA SER A 240 2.79 8.47 38.88
C SER A 240 3.39 9.28 37.72
N PHE A 241 4.70 9.19 37.48
CA PHE A 241 5.39 10.11 36.54
C PHE A 241 5.18 9.78 35.05
N VAL A 242 4.87 8.53 34.70
CA VAL A 242 4.53 8.17 33.31
C VAL A 242 3.05 8.46 33.05
N ASP A 243 2.22 8.39 34.08
CA ASP A 243 0.78 8.69 34.01
C ASP A 243 0.52 10.14 33.59
N GLU A 244 1.20 11.13 34.20
CA GLU A 244 0.90 12.55 33.94
C GLU A 244 1.10 13.00 32.48
N ALA A 245 2.07 12.43 31.76
CA ALA A 245 2.34 12.80 30.37
C ALA A 245 1.39 12.11 29.38
N ASP A 246 0.99 10.87 29.68
CA ASP A 246 0.00 10.14 28.89
C ASP A 246 -1.41 10.70 29.15
N GLU A 247 -1.73 11.12 30.38
CA GLU A 247 -2.95 11.87 30.72
C GLU A 247 -3.09 13.17 29.89
N VAL A 248 -2.00 13.93 29.73
CA VAL A 248 -2.00 15.16 28.92
C VAL A 248 -2.29 14.86 27.46
N ARG A 249 -1.69 13.80 26.91
CA ARG A 249 -1.97 13.40 25.52
C ARG A 249 -3.41 12.98 25.33
N GLU A 250 -3.94 12.16 26.22
CA GLU A 250 -5.35 11.78 26.17
C GLU A 250 -6.29 12.99 26.29
N ALA A 251 -5.95 13.97 27.13
CA ALA A 251 -6.73 15.19 27.27
C ALA A 251 -6.73 16.03 25.98
N ILE A 252 -5.58 16.14 25.29
CA ILE A 252 -5.47 16.83 24.00
C ILE A 252 -6.27 16.11 22.91
N GLU A 253 -6.22 14.77 22.87
CA GLU A 253 -6.99 13.97 21.91
C GLU A 253 -8.50 14.16 22.09
N LYS A 254 -8.98 14.09 23.34
CA LYS A 254 -10.41 14.24 23.69
C LYS A 254 -10.91 15.69 23.55
N ALA A 255 -10.02 16.68 23.55
CA ALA A 255 -10.39 18.08 23.49
C ALA A 255 -10.88 18.50 22.09
N ARG A 256 -11.96 19.29 22.08
CA ARG A 256 -12.51 19.87 20.84
C ARG A 256 -11.90 21.24 20.60
N ILE A 257 -10.71 21.24 20.02
CA ILE A 257 -9.89 22.43 19.72
C ILE A 257 -9.55 22.51 18.23
N PRO A 258 -9.30 23.72 17.67
CA PRO A 258 -8.82 23.88 16.29
C PRO A 258 -7.45 23.24 16.05
N ASP A 259 -7.18 22.81 14.82
CA ASP A 259 -5.99 22.03 14.45
C ASP A 259 -4.67 22.76 14.71
N ASN A 260 -4.62 24.07 14.48
CA ASN A 260 -3.43 24.89 14.73
C ASN A 260 -3.04 24.95 16.21
N ILE A 261 -4.02 24.82 17.12
CA ILE A 261 -3.78 24.79 18.57
C ILE A 261 -3.42 23.38 19.01
N ARG A 262 -4.05 22.36 18.41
CA ARG A 262 -3.72 20.95 18.65
C ARG A 262 -2.25 20.67 18.36
N GLU A 263 -1.76 21.08 17.18
CA GLU A 263 -0.35 20.90 16.80
C GLU A 263 0.61 21.59 17.81
N LYS A 264 0.25 22.79 18.29
CA LYS A 264 1.05 23.49 19.29
C LYS A 264 1.07 22.76 20.64
N LEU A 265 -0.07 22.24 21.09
CA LEU A 265 -0.15 21.48 22.34
C LEU A 265 0.58 20.14 22.27
N GLU A 266 0.51 19.43 21.13
CA GLU A 266 1.25 18.18 20.93
C GLU A 266 2.76 18.38 20.98
N ASN A 267 3.24 19.50 20.44
CA ASN A 267 4.65 19.89 20.52
C ASN A 267 5.08 20.18 21.97
N GLU A 268 4.27 20.93 22.73
CA GLU A 268 4.57 21.20 24.15
C GLU A 268 4.49 19.93 25.01
N ALA A 269 3.51 19.06 24.79
CA ALA A 269 3.41 17.75 25.47
C ALA A 269 4.62 16.85 25.17
N SER A 270 5.15 16.90 23.94
CA SER A 270 6.36 16.17 23.56
C SER A 270 7.63 16.71 24.22
N LYS A 271 7.67 18.01 24.55
CA LYS A 271 8.76 18.61 25.36
C LYS A 271 8.63 18.19 26.83
N LEU A 272 7.41 18.18 27.36
CA LEU A 272 7.11 17.79 28.74
C LEU A 272 7.62 16.37 29.06
N LEU A 273 7.53 15.43 28.11
CA LEU A 273 8.09 14.07 28.22
C LEU A 273 9.62 14.00 28.38
N LYS A 274 10.35 15.02 27.95
CA LYS A 274 11.82 15.07 27.98
C LYS A 274 12.36 15.88 29.15
N MET A 275 11.49 16.62 29.85
CA MET A 275 11.87 17.51 30.94
C MET A 275 11.87 16.77 32.28
N PRO A 276 12.82 17.09 33.19
CA PRO A 276 12.75 16.61 34.58
C PRO A 276 11.47 17.15 35.28
N PRO A 277 10.68 16.30 35.96
CA PRO A 277 9.42 16.70 36.60
C PRO A 277 9.58 17.77 37.68
N TYR A 278 10.73 17.79 38.36
CA TYR A 278 11.03 18.75 39.42
C TYR A 278 11.51 20.11 38.90
N SER A 279 11.56 20.31 37.58
CA SER A 279 11.98 21.59 37.00
C SER A 279 10.86 22.63 37.10
N SER A 280 11.23 23.89 37.34
CA SER A 280 10.29 25.01 37.25
C SER A 280 9.67 25.16 35.86
N GLU A 281 10.38 24.72 34.82
CA GLU A 281 9.92 24.71 33.43
C GLU A 281 8.78 23.71 33.20
N PHE A 282 8.85 22.52 33.83
CA PHE A 282 7.80 21.50 33.72
C PHE A 282 6.45 22.03 34.22
N SER A 283 6.42 22.70 35.37
CA SER A 283 5.20 23.30 35.92
C SER A 283 4.63 24.40 35.02
N VAL A 284 5.49 25.22 34.40
CA VAL A 284 5.05 26.28 33.48
C VAL A 284 4.40 25.71 32.23
N VAL A 285 5.03 24.71 31.60
CA VAL A 285 4.49 24.05 30.39
C VAL A 285 3.20 23.31 30.71
N ARG A 286 3.12 22.60 31.85
CA ARG A 286 1.90 21.92 32.28
C ARG A 286 0.73 22.90 32.48
N ASN A 287 0.97 23.97 33.25
CA ASN A 287 -0.04 25.00 33.47
C ASN A 287 -0.51 25.66 32.17
N TYR A 288 0.40 25.87 31.21
CA TYR A 288 0.05 26.37 29.88
C TYR A 288 -0.90 25.43 29.15
N ILE A 289 -0.57 24.13 29.09
CA ILE A 289 -1.39 23.12 28.42
C ILE A 289 -2.78 23.05 29.07
N ASP A 290 -2.84 22.97 30.40
CA ASP A 290 -4.11 22.91 31.14
C ASP A 290 -4.97 24.16 30.89
N THR A 291 -4.37 25.35 30.95
CA THR A 291 -5.08 26.61 30.68
C THR A 291 -5.67 26.65 29.27
N VAL A 292 -4.91 26.19 28.26
CA VAL A 292 -5.37 26.20 26.86
C VAL A 292 -6.50 25.18 26.64
N LEU A 293 -6.45 24.03 27.32
CA LEU A 293 -7.50 23.01 27.25
C LEU A 293 -8.81 23.47 27.92
N GLU A 294 -8.73 24.30 28.97
CA GLU A 294 -9.89 24.88 29.64
C GLU A 294 -10.61 25.96 28.80
N LEU A 295 -9.95 26.52 27.78
CA LEU A 295 -10.53 27.59 26.98
C LEU A 295 -11.74 27.10 26.14
N PRO A 296 -12.83 27.89 26.06
CA PRO A 296 -14.07 27.50 25.38
C PRO A 296 -14.00 27.69 23.86
N TRP A 297 -13.02 27.09 23.18
CA TRP A 297 -12.71 27.30 21.76
C TRP A 297 -13.91 27.23 20.80
N LEU A 298 -14.77 26.21 20.96
CA LEU A 298 -15.96 26.01 20.11
C LEU A 298 -17.28 26.45 20.77
N LYS A 299 -17.23 27.11 21.93
CA LYS A 299 -18.42 27.53 22.69
C LYS A 299 -18.55 29.05 22.71
N SER A 300 -19.38 29.59 21.82
CA SER A 300 -19.72 31.02 21.78
C SER A 300 -21.15 31.29 22.24
N THR A 301 -21.39 32.49 22.80
CA THR A 301 -22.74 33.01 23.06
C THR A 301 -23.27 33.73 21.82
N LYS A 302 -24.58 33.59 21.53
CA LYS A 302 -25.23 34.41 20.51
C LYS A 302 -25.48 35.83 21.05
N ASP A 303 -24.95 36.81 20.34
CA ASP A 303 -25.11 38.21 20.70
C ASP A 303 -26.51 38.74 20.43
N ILE A 304 -26.96 39.68 21.26
CA ILE A 304 -28.13 40.51 20.98
C ILE A 304 -27.65 41.93 20.70
N LEU A 305 -27.73 42.34 19.44
CA LEU A 305 -27.36 43.69 18.99
C LEU A 305 -28.62 44.56 18.93
N ASP A 306 -29.03 45.07 20.09
CA ASP A 306 -30.14 46.02 20.24
C ASP A 306 -29.63 47.30 20.89
N ILE A 307 -29.53 48.37 20.10
CA ILE A 307 -29.01 49.67 20.53
C ILE A 307 -29.89 50.29 21.61
N LYS A 308 -31.22 50.18 21.50
CA LYS A 308 -32.16 50.77 22.48
C LYS A 308 -32.03 50.08 23.83
N ARG A 309 -31.87 48.76 23.81
CA ARG A 309 -31.59 47.99 25.02
C ARG A 309 -30.24 48.37 25.63
N ALA A 310 -29.20 48.54 24.81
CA ALA A 310 -27.88 48.94 25.28
C ALA A 310 -27.89 50.33 25.91
N GLU A 311 -28.58 51.30 25.29
CA GLU A 311 -28.75 52.66 25.82
C GLU A 311 -29.43 52.63 27.19
N LYS A 312 -30.56 51.90 27.30
CA LYS A 312 -31.28 51.75 28.57
C LYS A 312 -30.40 51.17 29.69
N ILE A 313 -29.68 50.08 29.42
CA ILE A 313 -28.80 49.43 30.41
C ILE A 313 -27.64 50.35 30.82
N LEU A 314 -27.04 51.07 29.86
CA LEU A 314 -25.97 52.01 30.14
C LEU A 314 -26.44 53.21 30.96
N GLU A 315 -27.63 53.75 30.69
CA GLU A 315 -28.23 54.83 31.47
C GLU A 315 -28.65 54.40 32.87
N GLU A 316 -29.20 53.18 33.03
CA GLU A 316 -29.60 52.64 34.34
C GLU A 316 -28.40 52.34 35.24
N GLN A 317 -27.30 51.80 34.68
CA GLN A 317 -26.18 51.31 35.47
C GLN A 317 -25.06 52.34 35.69
N HIS A 318 -25.01 53.41 34.87
CA HIS A 318 -23.95 54.43 34.96
C HIS A 318 -24.56 55.83 34.89
N TYR A 319 -24.40 56.62 35.95
CA TYR A 319 -24.80 58.04 35.92
C TYR A 319 -23.76 58.89 35.19
N GLY A 320 -24.19 59.81 34.32
CA GLY A 320 -23.29 60.69 33.56
C GLY A 320 -22.60 59.99 32.38
N LEU A 321 -21.32 60.30 32.15
CA LEU A 321 -20.48 59.67 31.11
C LEU A 321 -21.05 59.73 29.68
N LYS A 322 -21.73 60.82 29.32
CA LYS A 322 -22.43 60.98 28.03
C LYS A 322 -21.55 60.61 26.83
N GLU A 323 -20.36 61.20 26.75
CA GLU A 323 -19.41 60.94 25.65
C GLU A 323 -18.97 59.47 25.56
N VAL A 324 -18.79 58.79 26.70
CA VAL A 324 -18.38 57.37 26.73
C VAL A 324 -19.53 56.47 26.30
N LYS A 325 -20.75 56.75 26.78
CA LYS A 325 -21.95 56.01 26.41
C LYS A 325 -22.27 56.19 24.93
N GLU A 326 -22.22 57.42 24.41
CA GLU A 326 -22.41 57.73 22.99
C GLU A 326 -21.43 56.94 22.13
N ARG A 327 -20.12 56.96 22.45
CA ARG A 327 -19.11 56.16 21.72
C ARG A 327 -19.35 54.65 21.78
N ILE A 328 -19.82 54.13 22.90
CA ILE A 328 -20.18 52.71 23.02
C ILE A 328 -21.38 52.39 22.11
N LEU A 329 -22.41 53.25 22.10
CA LEU A 329 -23.58 53.06 21.25
C LEU A 329 -23.25 53.17 19.76
N GLU A 330 -22.39 54.13 19.37
CA GLU A 330 -21.85 54.25 18.01
C GLU A 330 -21.11 52.97 17.61
N PHE A 331 -20.24 52.45 18.47
CA PHE A 331 -19.53 51.20 18.23
C PHE A 331 -20.50 50.02 18.02
N LEU A 332 -21.54 49.92 18.86
CA LEU A 332 -22.56 48.89 18.72
C LEU A 332 -23.38 49.04 17.43
N ALA A 333 -23.68 50.27 17.02
CA ALA A 333 -24.38 50.57 15.78
C ALA A 333 -23.56 50.17 14.54
N VAL A 334 -22.27 50.50 14.54
CA VAL A 334 -21.32 50.10 13.49
C VAL A 334 -21.23 48.57 13.40
N LYS A 335 -21.18 47.88 14.55
CA LYS A 335 -21.20 46.41 14.62
C LYS A 335 -22.52 45.78 14.18
N GLN A 336 -23.65 46.47 14.38
CA GLN A 336 -24.96 46.03 13.89
C GLN A 336 -25.02 46.10 12.35
N LEU A 337 -24.42 47.13 11.75
CA LEU A 337 -24.35 47.31 10.29
C LEU A 337 -23.35 46.38 9.61
N ASN A 338 -22.20 46.13 10.24
CA ASN A 338 -21.15 45.26 9.70
C ASN A 338 -20.87 44.08 10.64
N LYS A 339 -21.48 42.92 10.33
CA LYS A 339 -21.37 41.69 11.12
C LYS A 339 -19.99 41.04 11.09
N ASN A 340 -19.11 41.45 10.16
CA ASN A 340 -17.77 40.89 9.98
C ASN A 340 -16.65 41.84 10.45
N LEU A 341 -16.95 42.81 11.32
CA LEU A 341 -15.92 43.62 11.98
C LEU A 341 -15.00 42.72 12.83
N GLY A 342 -13.83 42.40 12.29
CA GLY A 342 -12.80 41.66 13.00
C GLY A 342 -12.28 42.44 14.23
N GLY A 343 -12.25 41.77 15.39
CA GLY A 343 -11.34 42.03 16.51
C GLY A 343 -11.18 43.48 17.01
N THR A 344 -12.19 44.34 16.95
CA THR A 344 -12.03 45.74 17.43
C THR A 344 -11.91 45.78 18.96
N VAL A 345 -10.83 46.37 19.46
CA VAL A 345 -10.56 46.52 20.89
C VAL A 345 -11.11 47.86 21.37
N LEU A 346 -12.01 47.83 22.36
CA LEU A 346 -12.48 49.03 23.05
C LEU A 346 -11.56 49.33 24.24
N CYS A 347 -10.82 50.44 24.17
CA CYS A 347 -9.94 50.87 25.26
C CYS A 347 -10.64 51.88 26.17
N LEU A 348 -10.77 51.55 27.46
CA LEU A 348 -11.30 52.45 28.49
C LEU A 348 -10.14 52.98 29.35
N VAL A 349 -9.83 54.27 29.23
CA VAL A 349 -8.70 54.92 29.92
C VAL A 349 -9.22 55.87 30.99
N GLY A 350 -8.59 55.87 32.17
CA GLY A 350 -8.88 56.83 33.24
C GLY A 350 -8.30 56.42 34.61
N PRO A 351 -8.43 57.26 35.65
CA PRO A 351 -7.98 56.97 37.02
C PRO A 351 -8.58 55.69 37.62
N PRO A 352 -7.99 55.05 38.63
CA PRO A 352 -8.61 53.94 39.35
C PRO A 352 -9.95 54.38 39.99
N GLY A 353 -10.93 53.47 40.07
CA GLY A 353 -12.22 53.75 40.70
C GLY A 353 -13.30 54.39 39.81
N VAL A 354 -12.98 54.84 38.59
CA VAL A 354 -13.94 55.54 37.68
C VAL A 354 -14.93 54.62 36.94
N GLY A 355 -15.14 53.39 37.41
CA GLY A 355 -16.18 52.51 36.85
C GLY A 355 -15.85 51.74 35.57
N LYS A 356 -14.60 51.76 35.07
CA LYS A 356 -14.20 51.07 33.81
C LYS A 356 -14.65 49.60 33.70
N THR A 357 -14.38 48.80 34.73
CA THR A 357 -14.80 47.39 34.77
C THR A 357 -16.31 47.25 34.85
N SER A 358 -16.99 48.20 35.47
CA SER A 358 -18.45 48.23 35.58
C SER A 358 -19.08 48.50 34.21
N ILE A 359 -18.55 49.46 33.44
CA ILE A 359 -18.96 49.73 32.06
C ILE A 359 -18.76 48.49 31.17
N ALA A 360 -17.61 47.83 31.26
CA ALA A 360 -17.35 46.61 30.49
C ALA A 360 -18.35 45.47 30.81
N LYS A 361 -18.79 45.35 32.07
CA LYS A 361 -19.85 44.40 32.46
C LYS A 361 -21.19 44.78 31.86
N SER A 362 -21.58 46.06 31.88
CA SER A 362 -22.84 46.54 31.29
C SER A 362 -22.89 46.35 29.77
N ILE A 363 -21.75 46.50 29.08
CA ILE A 363 -21.63 46.17 27.65
C ILE A 363 -21.85 44.66 27.42
N ALA A 364 -21.27 43.81 28.26
CA ALA A 364 -21.48 42.38 28.14
C ALA A 364 -22.96 41.99 28.40
N GLU A 365 -23.58 42.60 29.40
CA GLU A 365 -24.99 42.38 29.75
C GLU A 365 -25.95 42.85 28.64
N SER A 366 -25.72 44.03 28.07
CA SER A 366 -26.53 44.54 26.97
C SER A 366 -26.48 43.65 25.73
N LEU A 367 -25.30 43.08 25.46
CA LEU A 367 -25.07 42.14 24.37
C LEU A 367 -25.49 40.69 24.68
N LYS A 368 -25.90 40.39 25.92
CA LYS A 368 -26.11 39.02 26.43
C LYS A 368 -24.88 38.13 26.24
N ARG A 369 -23.68 38.71 26.36
CA ARG A 369 -22.40 38.03 26.32
C ARG A 369 -21.94 37.65 27.72
N ARG A 370 -21.25 36.51 27.85
CA ARG A 370 -20.58 36.18 29.11
C ARG A 370 -19.39 37.11 29.33
N PHE A 371 -19.32 37.69 30.51
CA PHE A 371 -18.20 38.53 30.92
C PHE A 371 -17.11 37.67 31.56
N ALA A 372 -15.88 37.77 31.05
CA ALA A 372 -14.68 37.20 31.65
C ALA A 372 -13.69 38.34 31.92
N ARG A 373 -12.95 38.23 33.03
CA ARG A 373 -11.93 39.21 33.42
C ARG A 373 -10.58 38.51 33.50
N ILE A 374 -9.60 39.06 32.79
CA ILE A 374 -8.20 38.64 32.85
C ILE A 374 -7.40 39.82 33.42
N SER A 375 -6.60 39.57 34.46
CA SER A 375 -5.76 40.58 35.09
C SER A 375 -4.32 40.41 34.62
N LEU A 376 -3.85 41.33 33.77
CA LEU A 376 -2.52 41.31 33.15
C LEU A 376 -1.47 42.05 34.00
N GLY A 377 -1.51 41.88 35.33
CA GLY A 377 -0.87 42.76 36.32
C GLY A 377 0.51 43.33 35.93
N GLY A 378 0.61 44.66 35.80
CA GLY A 378 1.88 45.37 35.62
C GLY A 378 2.58 45.18 34.28
N ILE A 379 2.03 44.38 33.37
CA ILE A 379 2.56 44.14 32.02
C ILE A 379 2.56 45.46 31.25
N LYS A 380 3.74 45.86 30.77
CA LYS A 380 3.96 47.11 30.03
C LYS A 380 4.26 46.89 28.56
N ASP A 381 4.56 45.64 28.17
CA ASP A 381 4.94 45.27 26.81
C ASP A 381 3.84 44.42 26.15
N GLU A 382 3.55 44.71 24.90
CA GLU A 382 2.64 43.92 24.07
C GLU A 382 3.21 42.52 23.78
N ALA A 383 4.53 42.41 23.67
CA ALA A 383 5.20 41.13 23.43
C ALA A 383 4.87 40.10 24.54
N GLU A 384 4.81 40.52 25.80
CA GLU A 384 4.47 39.66 26.94
C GLU A 384 3.02 39.13 26.89
N ILE A 385 2.10 39.85 26.25
CA ILE A 385 0.69 39.42 26.10
C ILE A 385 0.53 38.50 24.89
N ARG A 386 1.29 38.74 23.82
CA ARG A 386 1.25 37.92 22.60
C ARG A 386 2.02 36.59 22.76
N GLY A 387 2.91 36.52 23.73
CA GLY A 387 3.79 35.38 24.00
C GLY A 387 5.11 35.52 23.26
#